data_AF-A0A6I9NVJ2-F1
#
_entry.id   AF-A0A6I9NVJ2-F1
#
_cell.length_a   1.000
_cell.length_b   1.000
_cell.length_c   1.000
_cell.angle_alpha   90.00
_cell.angle_beta   90.00
_cell.angle_gamma   90.00
#
_symmetry.space_group_name_H-M   'P 1'
#
loop_
_entity.id
_entity.type
_entity.pdbx_description
1 polymer ?
#
loop_
_entity_poly.entity_id
_entity_poly.type
_entity_poly.pdbx_seq_one_letter_code
_entity_poly.pdbx_strand_id
1 'polypeptide(L)'
;RACSCNLQKIDPQLDEFFQTLRRKVKIGIVGGSDYSKIAEQLGDDVVDKFDYVFAENGTVQYKDGKLLSKHAIQNQLGEELLQDLINFCLSYMGLIKLPKKR
;
A
#
# COMPACT_ATOMS: atom_id res chain seq x y z
N ARG A 1 8.05 -14.16 16.70
CA ARG A 1 6.60 -14.29 16.40
C ARG A 1 6.38 -13.56 15.10
N ALA A 2 6.23 -14.29 13.99
CA ALA A 2 5.86 -13.66 12.73
C ALA A 2 4.44 -13.11 12.91
N CYS A 3 4.24 -11.81 12.70
CA CYS A 3 2.90 -11.25 12.55
C CYS A 3 2.34 -11.82 11.25
N SER A 4 1.69 -12.99 11.33
CA SER A 4 0.90 -13.51 10.23
C SER A 4 -0.32 -12.61 10.14
N CYS A 5 -0.24 -11.59 9.29
CA CYS A 5 -1.40 -10.80 8.88
C CYS A 5 -2.35 -11.78 8.17
N ASN A 6 -3.23 -12.43 8.92
CA ASN A 6 -4.29 -13.25 8.35
C ASN A 6 -5.13 -12.34 7.45
N LEU A 7 -5.06 -12.55 6.14
CA LEU A 7 -5.92 -11.91 5.16
C LEU A 7 -7.34 -12.45 5.37
N GLN A 8 -8.08 -11.87 6.30
CA GLN A 8 -9.50 -12.12 6.43
C GLN A 8 -10.22 -11.34 5.33
N LYS A 9 -11.09 -12.04 4.58
CA LYS A 9 -11.97 -11.42 3.59
C LYS A 9 -13.01 -10.57 4.29
N ILE A 10 -13.44 -9.50 3.62
CA ILE A 10 -14.52 -8.65 4.12
C ILE A 10 -15.81 -9.44 4.36
N ASP A 11 -16.49 -9.14 5.45
CA ASP A 11 -17.80 -9.72 5.76
C ASP A 11 -18.85 -9.17 4.76
N PRO A 12 -19.72 -10.02 4.18
CA PRO A 12 -20.72 -9.59 3.21
C PRO A 12 -21.69 -8.53 3.75
N GLN A 13 -21.98 -8.52 5.07
CA GLN A 13 -22.83 -7.48 5.67
C GLN A 13 -22.14 -6.11 5.65
N LEU A 14 -20.81 -6.10 5.78
CA LEU A 14 -20.03 -4.87 5.74
C LEU A 14 -19.91 -4.33 4.30
N ASP A 15 -19.82 -5.21 3.31
CA ASP A 15 -19.83 -4.84 1.89
C ASP A 15 -21.14 -4.14 1.50
N GLU A 16 -22.29 -4.69 1.92
CA GLU A 16 -23.62 -4.10 1.67
C GLU A 16 -23.76 -2.72 2.36
N PHE A 17 -23.20 -2.59 3.56
CA PHE A 17 -23.15 -1.30 4.27
C PHE A 17 -22.33 -0.25 3.50
N PHE A 18 -21.17 -0.64 2.97
CA PHE A 18 -20.36 0.26 2.16
C PHE A 18 -21.06 0.67 0.86
N GLN A 19 -21.75 -0.25 0.18
CA GLN A 19 -22.54 0.08 -1.01
C GLN A 19 -23.66 1.09 -0.70
N THR A 20 -24.33 0.94 0.44
CA THR A 20 -25.37 1.88 0.89
C THR A 20 -24.78 3.25 1.25
N LEU A 21 -23.63 3.27 1.91
CA LEU A 21 -22.91 4.51 2.26
C LEU A 21 -22.41 5.25 1.03
N ARG A 22 -21.90 4.54 0.02
CA ARG A 22 -21.38 5.13 -1.22
C ARG A 22 -22.40 6.01 -1.93
N ARG A 23 -23.69 5.70 -1.83
CA ARG A 23 -24.77 6.52 -2.40
C ARG A 23 -24.94 7.88 -1.73
N LYS A 24 -24.47 8.04 -0.50
CA LYS A 24 -24.61 9.26 0.31
C LYS A 24 -23.29 10.02 0.46
N VAL A 25 -22.18 9.31 0.56
CA VAL A 25 -20.85 9.87 0.83
C VAL A 25 -19.79 9.15 -0.01
N LYS A 26 -18.73 9.86 -0.37
CA LYS A 26 -17.58 9.23 -1.02
C LYS A 26 -16.82 8.40 -0.01
N ILE A 27 -16.54 7.15 -0.38
CA ILE A 27 -15.81 6.21 0.49
C ILE A 27 -14.44 5.92 -0.10
N GLY A 28 -13.46 5.68 0.78
CA GLY A 28 -12.14 5.30 0.35
C GLY A 28 -11.37 4.47 1.37
N ILE A 29 -10.43 3.70 0.86
CA ILE A 29 -9.58 2.79 1.65
C ILE A 29 -8.15 3.32 1.64
N VAL A 30 -7.50 3.29 2.79
CA VAL A 30 -6.07 3.51 2.95
C VAL A 30 -5.43 2.22 3.47
N GLY A 31 -4.45 1.72 2.71
CA GLY A 31 -3.60 0.61 3.12
C GLY A 31 -2.13 0.97 2.95
N GLY A 32 -1.30 0.59 3.94
CA GLY A 32 0.15 0.63 3.81
C GLY A 32 0.72 -0.48 2.93
N SER A 33 -0.12 -1.46 2.61
CA SER A 33 0.20 -2.62 1.77
C SER A 33 0.01 -2.33 0.29
N ASP A 34 0.57 -3.21 -0.54
CA ASP A 34 0.38 -3.22 -1.99
C ASP A 34 -1.10 -3.36 -2.38
N TYR A 35 -1.46 -2.82 -3.54
CA TYR A 35 -2.81 -2.94 -4.11
C TYR A 35 -3.28 -4.40 -4.20
N SER A 36 -2.40 -5.33 -4.61
CA SER A 36 -2.74 -6.75 -4.74
C SER A 36 -3.21 -7.38 -3.42
N LYS A 37 -2.65 -6.97 -2.28
CA LYS A 37 -3.10 -7.45 -0.95
C LYS A 37 -4.47 -6.90 -0.60
N ILE A 38 -4.73 -5.63 -0.95
CA ILE A 38 -6.03 -4.99 -0.74
C ILE A 38 -7.10 -5.70 -1.59
N ALA A 39 -6.79 -5.99 -2.86
CA ALA A 39 -7.65 -6.75 -3.77
C ALA A 39 -7.92 -8.17 -3.25
N GLU A 40 -6.94 -8.85 -2.66
CA GLU A 40 -7.14 -10.19 -2.09
C GLU A 40 -8.13 -10.21 -0.91
N GLN A 41 -8.16 -9.13 -0.10
CA GLN A 41 -9.07 -9.02 1.05
C GLN A 41 -10.48 -8.58 0.66
N LEU A 42 -10.61 -7.66 -0.29
CA LEU A 42 -11.86 -6.98 -0.64
C LEU A 42 -12.49 -7.50 -1.95
N GLY A 43 -11.75 -8.33 -2.69
CA GLY A 43 -12.09 -8.78 -4.03
C GLY A 43 -11.40 -7.92 -5.10
N ASP A 44 -11.22 -8.50 -6.30
CA ASP A 44 -10.58 -7.84 -7.44
C ASP A 44 -11.31 -6.53 -7.85
N ASP A 45 -12.60 -6.41 -7.52
CA ASP A 45 -13.45 -5.25 -7.80
C ASP A 45 -13.32 -4.11 -6.77
N VAL A 46 -12.27 -4.09 -5.94
CA VAL A 46 -12.11 -3.07 -4.88
C VAL A 46 -12.09 -1.63 -5.44
N VAL A 47 -11.49 -1.41 -6.61
CA VAL A 47 -11.46 -0.10 -7.26
C VAL A 47 -12.79 0.32 -7.87
N ASP A 48 -13.67 -0.64 -8.14
CA ASP A 48 -15.01 -0.38 -8.62
C ASP A 48 -15.99 -0.22 -7.48
N LYS A 49 -15.74 -0.83 -6.31
CA LYS A 49 -16.57 -0.74 -5.11
C LYS A 49 -16.33 0.53 -4.30
N PHE A 50 -15.12 1.08 -4.33
CA PHE A 50 -14.73 2.28 -3.58
C PHE A 50 -14.37 3.43 -4.52
N ASP A 51 -14.71 4.66 -4.15
CA ASP A 51 -14.42 5.84 -4.96
C ASP A 51 -12.94 6.20 -4.92
N TYR A 52 -12.25 5.90 -3.80
CA TYR A 52 -10.82 6.12 -3.62
C TYR A 52 -10.12 4.91 -3.02
N VAL A 53 -9.00 4.49 -3.60
CA VAL A 53 -8.15 3.44 -3.04
C VAL A 53 -6.72 3.95 -2.97
N PHE A 54 -6.18 4.05 -1.77
CA PHE A 54 -4.83 4.49 -1.47
C PHE A 54 -4.01 3.29 -1.03
N ALA A 55 -3.08 2.85 -1.88
CA ALA A 55 -2.13 1.78 -1.59
C ALA A 55 -0.75 2.36 -1.24
N GLU A 56 0.08 1.58 -0.56
CA GLU A 56 1.44 1.98 -0.13
C GLU A 56 1.43 3.33 0.65
N ASN A 57 0.49 3.50 1.57
CA ASN A 57 0.28 4.74 2.35
C ASN A 57 -0.08 5.98 1.48
N GLY A 58 -0.77 5.78 0.36
CA GLY A 58 -1.19 6.87 -0.53
C GLY A 58 -0.14 7.29 -1.55
N THR A 59 0.98 6.57 -1.62
CA THR A 59 1.97 6.64 -2.69
C THR A 59 1.34 6.24 -4.03
N VAL A 60 0.41 5.27 -4.00
CA VAL A 60 -0.40 4.88 -5.15
C VAL A 60 -1.85 5.23 -4.87
N GLN A 61 -2.47 6.01 -5.74
CA GLN A 61 -3.84 6.49 -5.58
C GLN A 61 -4.67 6.06 -6.77
N TYR A 62 -5.79 5.40 -6.50
CA TYR A 62 -6.83 5.09 -7.47
C TYR A 62 -8.07 5.88 -7.13
N LYS A 63 -8.75 6.37 -8.15
CA LYS A 63 -10.02 7.07 -8.05
C LYS A 63 -10.96 6.57 -9.15
N ASP A 64 -12.15 6.10 -8.76
CA ASP A 64 -13.19 5.62 -9.68
C ASP A 64 -12.64 4.61 -10.72
N GLY A 65 -11.94 3.55 -10.26
CA GLY A 65 -11.33 2.57 -11.18
C GLY A 65 -10.03 3.02 -11.87
N LYS A 66 -9.63 4.29 -11.76
CA LYS A 66 -8.50 4.85 -12.51
C LYS A 66 -7.32 5.20 -11.61
N LEU A 67 -6.11 4.83 -12.04
CA LEU A 67 -4.88 5.28 -11.40
C LEU A 67 -4.79 6.81 -11.54
N LEU A 68 -4.85 7.52 -10.41
CA LEU A 68 -4.81 8.98 -10.37
C LEU A 68 -3.37 9.47 -10.31
N SER A 69 -2.59 8.93 -9.37
CA SER A 69 -1.16 9.21 -9.29
C SER A 69 -0.43 8.03 -8.65
N LYS A 70 0.76 7.76 -9.19
CA LYS A 70 1.77 6.92 -8.55
C LYS A 70 2.95 7.80 -8.27
N HIS A 71 3.08 8.24 -7.03
CA HIS A 71 4.29 8.89 -6.57
C HIS A 71 5.33 7.79 -6.32
N ALA A 72 6.58 8.06 -6.62
CA ALA A 72 7.68 7.18 -6.25
C ALA A 72 8.67 8.01 -5.46
N ILE A 73 9.30 7.42 -4.45
CA ILE A 73 10.24 8.14 -3.58
C ILE A 73 11.38 8.79 -4.39
N GLN A 74 11.78 8.17 -5.50
CA GLN A 74 12.72 8.70 -6.48
C GLN A 74 12.29 10.06 -7.06
N ASN A 75 10.99 10.27 -7.29
CA ASN A 75 10.45 11.52 -7.85
C ASN A 75 10.37 12.64 -6.81
N GLN A 76 10.49 12.32 -5.51
CA GLN A 76 10.47 13.29 -4.41
C GLN A 76 11.88 13.65 -3.94
N LEU A 77 12.77 12.66 -3.85
CA LEU A 77 14.14 12.86 -3.37
C LEU A 77 15.14 13.16 -4.48
N GLY A 78 14.85 12.76 -5.73
CA GLY A 78 15.80 12.82 -6.83
C GLY A 78 16.75 11.62 -6.84
N GLU A 79 17.28 11.28 -8.01
CA GLU A 79 18.07 10.06 -8.22
C GLU A 79 19.44 10.12 -7.54
N GLU A 80 20.08 11.28 -7.50
CA GLU A 80 21.39 11.48 -6.83
C GLU A 80 21.29 11.21 -5.33
N LEU A 81 20.34 11.84 -4.65
CA LEU A 81 20.10 11.66 -3.21
C LEU A 81 19.67 10.22 -2.86
N LEU A 82 18.87 9.58 -3.74
CA LEU A 82 18.48 8.19 -3.56
C LEU A 82 19.67 7.24 -3.71
N GLN A 83 20.54 7.47 -4.69
CA GLN A 83 21.78 6.70 -4.85
C GLN A 83 22.71 6.87 -3.65
N ASP A 84 22.89 8.09 -3.16
CA ASP A 84 23.70 8.34 -1.96
C ASP A 84 23.15 7.63 -0.72
N LEU A 85 21.83 7.66 -0.53
CA LEU A 85 21.17 6.94 0.57
C LEU A 85 21.35 5.41 0.45
N ILE A 86 21.19 4.85 -0.76
CA ILE A 86 21.36 3.42 -1.01
C ILE A 86 22.81 3.02 -0.77
N ASN A 87 23.77 3.78 -1.30
CA ASN A 87 25.20 3.55 -1.11
C ASN A 87 25.60 3.65 0.37
N PHE A 88 25.05 4.62 1.10
CA PHE A 88 25.23 4.74 2.55
C PHE A 88 24.68 3.51 3.28
N CYS A 89 23.44 3.11 3.02
CA CYS A 89 22.82 1.94 3.65
C CYS A 89 23.59 0.64 3.35
N LEU A 90 23.99 0.41 2.09
CA LEU A 90 24.76 -0.76 1.68
C LEU A 90 26.15 -0.79 2.35
N SER A 91 26.83 0.36 2.37
CA SER A 91 28.14 0.50 3.04
C SER A 91 28.01 0.28 4.55
N TYR A 92 26.99 0.88 5.17
CA TYR A 92 26.70 0.71 6.59
C TYR A 92 26.42 -0.75 6.92
N MET A 93 25.56 -1.44 6.16
CA MET A 93 25.31 -2.88 6.33
C MET A 93 26.57 -3.73 6.14
N GLY A 94 27.46 -3.38 5.21
CA GLY A 94 28.74 -4.05 5.02
C GLY A 94 29.72 -3.85 6.19
N LEU A 95 29.63 -2.70 6.88
CA LEU A 95 30.44 -2.37 8.05
C LEU A 95 29.87 -2.95 9.36
N ILE A 96 28.60 -3.34 9.38
CA ILE A 96 27.99 -4.02 10.54
C ILE A 96 28.66 -5.38 10.74
N LYS A 97 29.49 -5.48 11.78
CA LYS A 97 29.96 -6.77 12.32
C LYS A 97 28.81 -7.43 13.08
N LEU A 98 28.14 -8.38 12.45
CA LEU A 98 27.17 -9.23 13.15
C LEU A 98 27.91 -10.12 14.18
N PRO A 99 27.42 -10.20 15.43
CA PRO A 99 28.03 -10.99 16.49
C PRO A 99 27.96 -12.52 16.25
N LYS A 100 27.17 -12.97 15.26
CA LYS A 100 27.21 -14.33 14.74
C LYS A 100 27.00 -14.29 13.23
N LYS A 101 28.05 -14.60 12.47
CA LYS A 101 27.93 -15.01 11.07
C LYS A 101 27.66 -16.51 11.07
N ARG A 102 26.47 -16.93 10.63
CA ARG A 102 26.14 -18.33 10.36
C ARG A 102 25.94 -18.47 8.86
#